data_AF-A0A4P5NNQ9-F1
#
_entry.id   AF-A0A4P5NNQ9-F1
#
_cell.length_a   1.000
_cell.length_b   1.000
_cell.length_c   1.000
_cell.angle_alpha   90.00
_cell.angle_beta   90.00
_cell.angle_gamma   90.00
#
_symmetry.space_group_name_H-M   'P 1'
#
loop_
_entity.id
_entity.type
_entity.pdbx_description
1 polymer ?
#
loop_
_entity_poly.entity_id
_entity_poly.type
_entity_poly.pdbx_seq_one_letter_code
_entity_poly.pdbx_strand_id
1 'polypeptide(L)' 'MSQKAVMERLKKLIALSRSSNAHEAAAALARAQQLMREHKITEDDLVLSNMGDIA' A
#
# COMPACT_ATOMS: atom_id res chain seq x y z
N MET A 1 -6.21 -6.30 -12.30
CA MET A 1 -5.96 -4.92 -11.82
C MET A 1 -4.60 -4.47 -12.32
N SER A 2 -4.46 -3.20 -12.70
CA SER A 2 -3.18 -2.62 -13.13
C SER A 2 -2.29 -2.28 -11.93
N GLN A 3 -0.96 -2.32 -12.11
CA GLN A 3 0.04 -1.96 -11.08
C GLN A 3 -0.35 -0.68 -10.32
N LYS A 4 -0.66 0.42 -11.04
CA LYS A 4 -1.13 1.69 -10.44
C LYS A 4 -2.31 1.53 -9.48
N ALA A 5 -3.31 0.72 -9.82
CA ALA A 5 -4.47 0.53 -8.96
C ALA A 5 -4.13 -0.20 -7.66
N VAL A 6 -3.14 -1.10 -7.71
CA VAL A 6 -2.63 -1.78 -6.51
C VAL A 6 -1.85 -0.80 -5.64
N MET A 7 -1.00 0.04 -6.23
CA MET A 7 -0.24 1.07 -5.50
C MET A 7 -1.14 2.09 -4.82
N GLU A 8 -2.20 2.55 -5.50
CA GLU A 8 -3.19 3.46 -4.92
C GLU A 8 -3.93 2.84 -3.74
N ARG A 9 -4.29 1.54 -3.84
CA ARG A 9 -4.88 0.80 -2.73
C ARG A 9 -3.89 0.65 -1.57
N LEU A 10 -2.62 0.39 -1.87
CA LEU A 10 -1.58 0.21 -0.88
C LEU A 10 -1.30 1.53 -0.12
N LYS A 11 -1.18 2.66 -0.83
CA LYS A 11 -1.10 4.00 -0.21
C LYS A 11 -2.29 4.29 0.70
N LYS A 12 -3.52 3.99 0.26
CA LYS A 12 -4.73 4.17 1.08
C LYS A 12 -4.71 3.29 2.33
N LEU A 13 -4.31 2.02 2.21
CA LEU A 13 -4.22 1.10 3.35
C LEU A 13 -3.14 1.54 4.35
N ILE A 14 -1.98 2.02 3.87
CA ILE A 14 -0.92 2.58 4.72
C ILE A 14 -1.37 3.88 5.39
N ALA A 15 -2.14 4.74 4.70
CA ALA A 15 -2.70 5.94 5.32
C ALA A 15 -3.74 5.58 6.40
N LEU A 16 -4.61 4.61 6.14
CA LEU A 16 -5.56 4.08 7.14
C LEU A 16 -4.85 3.42 8.32
N SER A 17 -3.72 2.74 8.08
CA SER A 17 -2.92 2.14 9.15
C SER A 17 -2.24 3.14 10.09
N ARG A 18 -2.20 4.43 9.71
CA ARG A 18 -1.72 5.52 10.57
C ARG A 18 -2.85 6.28 11.25
N SER A 19 -4.10 5.88 11.03
CA SER A 19 -5.26 6.51 11.69
C SER A 19 -5.35 6.10 13.16
N SER A 20 -6.06 6.90 13.96
CA SER A 20 -6.17 6.79 15.41
C SER A 20 -6.85 5.50 15.92
N ASN A 21 -7.31 4.62 15.02
CA ASN A 21 -8.08 3.44 15.35
C ASN A 21 -7.22 2.18 15.17
N ALA A 22 -6.59 1.72 16.25
CA ALA A 22 -5.63 0.62 16.23
C ALA A 22 -6.17 -0.67 15.57
N HIS A 23 -7.47 -0.94 15.71
CA HIS A 23 -8.10 -2.12 15.16
C HIS A 23 -8.20 -2.07 13.62
N GLU A 24 -8.65 -0.93 13.09
CA GLU A 24 -8.67 -0.69 11.64
C GLU A 24 -7.27 -0.57 11.07
N ALA A 25 -6.35 0.00 11.84
CA ALA A 25 -4.98 0.17 11.42
C ALA A 25 -4.25 -1.17 11.23
N ALA A 26 -4.41 -2.09 12.17
CA ALA A 26 -3.88 -3.44 12.08
C ALA A 26 -4.48 -4.21 10.89
N ALA A 27 -5.80 -4.09 10.68
CA ALA A 27 -6.49 -4.72 9.55
C ALA A 27 -6.03 -4.13 8.20
N ALA A 28 -5.83 -2.81 8.12
CA ALA A 28 -5.36 -2.14 6.92
C ALA A 28 -3.91 -2.54 6.57
N LEU A 29 -3.04 -2.64 7.57
CA LEU A 29 -1.65 -3.06 7.38
C LEU A 29 -1.56 -4.53 6.96
N ALA A 30 -2.38 -5.41 7.55
CA ALA A 30 -2.46 -6.81 7.15
C ALA A 30 -2.94 -6.97 5.69
N ARG A 31 -3.97 -6.21 5.29
CA ARG A 31 -4.46 -6.14 3.90
C ARG A 31 -3.36 -5.65 2.96
N ALA A 32 -2.63 -4.61 3.35
CA ALA A 32 -1.52 -4.06 2.55
C ALA A 32 -0.44 -5.12 2.29
N GLN A 33 0.02 -5.80 3.34
CA GLN A 33 1.02 -6.84 3.23
C GLN A 33 0.54 -8.05 2.41
N GLN A 34 -0.73 -8.44 2.54
CA GLN A 34 -1.29 -9.51 1.72
C GLN A 34 -1.31 -9.14 0.24
N LEU A 35 -1.75 -7.92 -0.08
CA LEU A 35 -1.79 -7.41 -1.44
C LEU A 35 -0.38 -7.32 -2.05
N MET A 36 0.62 -6.92 -1.25
CA MET A 36 2.03 -6.91 -1.66
C MET A 36 2.53 -8.32 -2.02
N ARG A 37 2.24 -9.32 -1.18
CA ARG A 37 2.63 -10.71 -1.46
C ARG A 37 1.93 -11.27 -2.70
N GLU A 38 0.64 -11.01 -2.84
CA GLU A 38 -0.19 -11.54 -3.92
C GLU A 38 0.20 -10.96 -5.28
N HIS A 39 0.57 -9.68 -5.32
CA HIS A 39 1.03 -8.99 -6.52
C HIS A 39 2.56 -8.98 -6.69
N LYS A 40 3.32 -9.61 -5.78
CA LYS A 40 4.79 -9.58 -5.73
C LYS A 40 5.38 -8.16 -5.76
N ILE A 41 4.70 -7.23 -5.10
CA ILE A 41 5.14 -5.84 -4.95
C ILE A 41 6.15 -5.80 -3.80
N THR A 42 7.35 -5.35 -4.11
CA THR A 42 8.43 -5.14 -3.15
C THR A 42 8.44 -3.69 -2.68
N GLU A 43 9.20 -3.40 -1.62
CA GLU A 43 9.43 -2.01 -1.21
C GLU A 43 10.06 -1.17 -2.33
N ASP A 44 10.91 -1.76 -3.18
CA ASP A 44 11.46 -1.08 -4.36
C ASP A 44 10.36 -0.62 -5.33
N ASP A 45 9.35 -1.46 -5.56
CA ASP A 45 8.21 -1.13 -6.42
C ASP A 45 7.36 0.01 -5.80
N LEU A 46 7.27 0.03 -4.46
CA LEU A 46 6.66 1.10 -3.67
C LEU A 46 7.41 2.43 -3.80
N VAL A 47 8.74 2.38 -3.70
CA VAL A 47 9.62 3.54 -3.84
C VAL A 47 9.57 4.06 -5.28
N LEU A 48 9.64 3.17 -6.28
CA LEU A 48 9.54 3.54 -7.69
C LEU A 48 8.20 4.23 -8.00
N SER A 49 7.10 3.68 -7.49
CA SER A 49 5.79 4.29 -7.71
C SER A 49 5.63 5.63 -7.00
N ASN A 50 6.26 5.82 -5.83
CA ASN A 50 6.25 7.12 -5.15
C ASN A 50 7.12 8.15 -5.87
N MET A 51 8.23 7.71 -6.49
CA MET A 51 9.13 8.55 -7.27
C MET A 51 8.57 8.85 -8.68
N GLY A 52 7.59 8.09 -9.17
CA GLY A 52 6.86 8.39 -10.41
C GLY A 52 5.84 9.52 -10.31
N ASP A 53 5.50 9.97 -9.10
CA ASP A 53 4.57 11.08 -8.84
C ASP A 53 5.28 12.44 -8.65
N ILE A 54 6.62 12.47 -8.73
CA ILE A 54 7.43 13.70 -8.77
C ILE A 54 7.80 14.05 -10.22
N ALA A 55 6.81 14.44 -11.03
CA ALA A 55 7.04 15.02 -12.35
C ALA A 55 6.09 16.20 -12.58
#